data_AF-A0A952K739-F1
#
_entry.id   AF-A0A952K739-F1
#
_cell.length_a   1.000
_cell.length_b   1.000
_cell.length_c   1.000
_cell.angle_alpha   90.00
_cell.angle_beta   90.00
_cell.angle_gamma   90.00
#
_symmetry.space_group_name_H-M   'P 1'
#
loop_
_entity.id
_entity.type
_entity.pdbx_description
1 polymer ?
#
loop_
_entity_poly.entity_id
_entity_poly.type
_entity_poly.pdbx_seq_one_letter_code
_entity_poly.pdbx_strand_id
1 'polypeptide(L)'
;WEQSRLSHQLRRMRGRGLVERHGSGDDRRGATVELTDAGRAALDTAAPGHVELVRSLVFDGLSAAQLRAFGSAIESVLARLTNQIQ
;
A
#
# COMPACT_ATOMS: atom_id res chain seq x y z
N TRP A 1 4.41 9.39 6.01
CA TRP A 1 4.64 8.23 6.91
C TRP A 1 6.01 8.42 7.53
N GLU A 2 6.12 8.42 8.86
CA GLU A 2 7.43 8.54 9.52
C GLU A 2 8.30 7.29 9.34
N GLN A 3 9.60 7.49 9.10
CA GLN A 3 10.57 6.41 8.85
C GLN A 3 10.60 5.36 9.97
N SER A 4 10.46 5.81 11.23
CA SER A 4 10.40 4.94 12.40
C SER A 4 9.19 4.03 12.38
N ARG A 5 7.99 4.56 12.06
CA ARG A 5 6.75 3.78 12.01
C ARG A 5 6.81 2.71 10.91
N LEU A 6 7.32 3.08 9.74
CA LEU A 6 7.51 2.13 8.64
C LEU A 6 8.47 1.01 9.05
N SER A 7 9.60 1.36 9.66
CA SER A 7 10.61 0.39 10.11
C SER A 7 10.05 -0.62 11.12
N HIS A 8 9.23 -0.17 12.07
CA HIS A 8 8.55 -1.05 13.02
C HIS A 8 7.57 -2.00 12.33
N GLN A 9 6.76 -1.49 11.40
CA GLN A 9 5.81 -2.33 10.67
C GLN A 9 6.54 -3.38 9.81
N LEU A 10 7.62 -3.02 9.13
CA LEU A 10 8.45 -3.94 8.36
C LEU A 10 9.08 -5.03 9.25
N ARG A 11 9.56 -4.67 10.45
CA ARG A 11 10.08 -5.64 11.42
C ARG A 11 9.01 -6.67 11.81
N ARG A 12 7.77 -6.20 12.07
CA ARG A 12 6.64 -7.07 12.40
C ARG A 12 6.24 -7.99 11.24
N MET A 13 6.23 -7.46 10.01
CA MET A 13 5.90 -8.27 8.83
C MET A 13 6.97 -9.34 8.57
N ARG A 14 8.27 -9.02 8.76
CA ARG A 14 9.35 -10.01 8.70
C ARG A 14 9.27 -11.04 9.82
N GLY A 15 8.96 -10.63 11.05
CA GLY A 15 8.74 -11.56 12.16
C GLY A 15 7.58 -12.54 11.94
N ARG A 16 6.67 -12.23 11.00
CA ARG A 16 5.59 -13.12 10.55
C ARG A 16 5.94 -13.90 9.27
N GLY A 17 7.16 -13.76 8.75
CA GLY A 17 7.61 -14.39 7.51
C GLY A 17 6.94 -13.84 6.24
N LEU A 18 6.33 -12.65 6.28
CA LEU A 18 5.59 -12.09 5.12
C LEU A 18 6.48 -11.32 4.15
N VAL A 19 7.59 -10.78 4.64
CA VAL A 19 8.54 -9.99 3.84
C VAL A 19 9.96 -10.30 4.27
N GLU A 20 10.90 -10.20 3.35
CA GLU A 20 12.33 -10.18 3.61
C GLU A 20 12.92 -8.80 3.32
N ARG A 21 14.09 -8.50 3.92
CA ARG A 21 14.79 -7.24 3.67
C ARG A 21 16.23 -7.52 3.27
N HIS A 22 16.60 -6.98 2.12
CA HIS A 22 17.96 -7.04 1.59
C HIS A 22 18.65 -5.69 1.76
N GLY A 23 19.95 -5.71 2.06
CA GLY A 23 20.76 -4.49 1.96
C GLY A 23 20.88 -4.08 0.50
N SER A 24 20.83 -2.77 0.20
CA SER A 24 21.15 -2.31 -1.14
C SER A 24 22.66 -2.42 -1.36
N GLY A 25 23.07 -3.12 -2.43
CA GLY A 25 24.49 -3.27 -2.79
C GLY A 25 25.15 -1.98 -3.25
N ASP A 26 24.35 -0.97 -3.63
CA ASP A 26 24.79 0.28 -4.27
C ASP A 26 24.70 1.50 -3.34
N ASP A 27 23.83 1.45 -2.32
CA ASP A 27 23.67 2.54 -1.35
C ASP A 27 23.46 1.98 0.06
N ARG A 28 24.42 2.27 0.94
CA ARG A 28 24.44 1.85 2.34
C ARG A 28 23.29 2.42 3.18
N ARG A 29 22.50 3.35 2.65
CA ARG A 29 21.29 3.92 3.28
C ARG A 29 19.99 3.27 2.79
N GLY A 30 20.02 2.56 1.66
CA GLY A 30 18.86 1.91 1.05
C GLY A 30 18.62 0.50 1.55
N ALA A 31 17.36 0.08 1.59
CA ALA A 31 16.99 -1.32 1.79
C ALA A 31 15.84 -1.70 0.87
N THR A 32 15.98 -2.85 0.22
CA THR A 32 14.92 -3.44 -0.58
C THR A 32 14.10 -4.36 0.32
N VAL A 33 12.78 -4.29 0.21
CA VAL A 33 11.85 -5.17 0.92
C VAL A 33 11.06 -5.94 -0.12
N GLU A 34 11.06 -7.26 0.00
CA GLU A 34 10.40 -8.16 -0.96
C GLU A 34 9.37 -9.01 -0.22
N LEU A 35 8.27 -9.35 -0.90
CA LEU A 35 7.33 -10.35 -0.40
C LEU A 35 7.98 -11.72 -0.48
N THR A 36 7.82 -12.51 0.58
CA THR A 36 8.12 -13.94 0.53
C THR A 36 6.98 -14.70 -0.16
N ASP A 37 7.19 -15.98 -0.46
CA ASP A 37 6.10 -16.86 -0.92
C ASP A 37 4.94 -16.93 0.08
N ALA A 38 5.26 -16.99 1.39
CA ALA A 38 4.24 -16.96 2.44
C ALA A 38 3.50 -15.61 2.48
N GLY A 39 4.21 -14.51 2.25
CA GLY A 39 3.63 -13.17 2.10
C GLY A 39 2.70 -13.07 0.90
N ARG A 40 3.11 -13.63 -0.23
CA ARG A 40 2.31 -13.70 -1.46
C ARG A 40 1.05 -14.53 -1.23
N ALA A 41 1.16 -15.73 -0.66
CA ALA A 41 0.00 -16.56 -0.34
C ALA A 41 -0.96 -15.88 0.66
N ALA A 42 -0.43 -15.17 1.66
CA ALA A 42 -1.25 -14.40 2.59
C ALA A 42 -2.00 -13.26 1.89
N LEU A 43 -1.35 -12.57 0.93
CA LEU A 43 -2.00 -11.56 0.10
C LEU A 43 -3.10 -12.18 -0.78
N ASP A 44 -2.80 -13.28 -1.46
CA ASP A 44 -3.76 -13.96 -2.35
C ASP A 44 -4.99 -14.45 -1.56
N THR A 45 -4.80 -14.86 -0.31
CA THR A 45 -5.89 -15.24 0.60
C THR A 45 -6.73 -14.03 1.03
N ALA A 46 -6.10 -12.90 1.35
CA ALA A 46 -6.78 -11.73 1.90
C ALA A 46 -7.42 -10.82 0.83
N ALA A 47 -6.84 -10.78 -0.38
CA ALA A 47 -7.21 -9.83 -1.42
C ALA A 47 -8.68 -9.94 -1.86
N PRO A 48 -9.27 -11.13 -2.10
CA PRO A 48 -10.66 -11.24 -2.53
C PRO A 48 -11.64 -10.62 -1.52
N GLY A 49 -11.48 -10.95 -0.23
CA GLY A 49 -12.32 -10.40 0.83
C GLY A 49 -12.12 -8.89 1.02
N HIS A 50 -10.89 -8.39 0.85
CA HIS A 50 -10.63 -6.95 0.88
C HIS A 50 -11.30 -6.21 -0.29
N VAL A 51 -11.19 -6.74 -1.51
CA VAL A 51 -11.82 -6.15 -2.70
C VAL A 51 -13.34 -6.09 -2.54
N GLU A 52 -13.95 -7.18 -2.07
CA GLU A 52 -15.40 -7.24 -1.87
C GLU A 52 -15.88 -6.22 -0.82
N LEU A 53 -15.14 -6.10 0.29
CA LEU A 53 -15.45 -5.12 1.32
C LEU A 53 -15.35 -3.68 0.79
N VAL A 54 -14.30 -3.36 0.03
CA VAL A 54 -14.13 -2.02 -0.53
C VAL A 54 -15.19 -1.73 -1.60
N ARG A 55 -15.50 -2.72 -2.46
CA ARG A 55 -16.56 -2.62 -3.47
C ARG A 55 -17.91 -2.30 -2.83
N SER A 56 -18.32 -3.10 -1.86
CA SER A 56 -19.62 -2.94 -1.18
C SER A 56 -19.73 -1.62 -0.39
N LEU A 57 -18.68 -1.23 0.34
CA LEU A 57 -18.75 -0.05 1.21
C LEU A 57 -18.54 1.28 0.49
N VAL A 58 -17.76 1.29 -0.60
CA VAL A 58 -17.37 2.53 -1.27
C VAL A 58 -18.02 2.64 -2.65
N PHE A 59 -17.91 1.61 -3.48
CA PHE A 59 -18.21 1.74 -4.91
C PHE A 59 -19.67 1.44 -5.25
N ASP A 60 -20.28 0.42 -4.66
CA ASP A 60 -21.65 0.01 -4.98
C ASP A 60 -22.70 1.07 -4.57
N GLY A 61 -22.34 1.97 -3.64
CA GLY A 61 -23.17 3.09 -3.22
C GLY A 61 -23.08 4.35 -4.10
N LEU A 62 -22.22 4.36 -5.13
CA LEU A 62 -21.96 5.54 -5.96
C LEU A 62 -22.50 5.36 -7.38
N SER A 63 -23.23 6.38 -7.86
CA SER A 63 -23.53 6.49 -9.29
C SER A 63 -22.24 6.72 -10.09
N ALA A 64 -22.29 6.41 -11.40
CA ALA A 64 -21.14 6.63 -12.28
C ALA A 64 -20.65 8.09 -12.31
N ALA A 65 -21.56 9.06 -12.14
CA ALA A 65 -21.20 10.48 -12.08
C ALA A 65 -20.45 10.82 -10.77
N GLN A 66 -20.93 10.31 -9.64
CA GLN A 66 -20.28 10.49 -8.33
C GLN A 66 -18.91 9.82 -8.31
N LEU A 67 -18.78 8.61 -8.87
CA LEU A 67 -17.51 7.90 -8.94
C LEU A 67 -16.46 8.67 -9.76
N ARG A 68 -16.85 9.27 -10.90
CA ARG A 68 -15.96 10.14 -11.68
C ARG A 68 -15.52 11.37 -10.88
N ALA A 69 -16.47 12.05 -10.23
CA ALA A 69 -16.17 13.23 -9.41
C ALA A 69 -15.23 12.88 -8.24
N PHE A 70 -15.45 11.74 -7.59
CA PHE A 70 -14.59 11.23 -6.52
C PHE A 70 -13.15 10.98 -7.01
N GLY A 71 -13.00 10.34 -8.17
CA GLY A 71 -11.69 10.15 -8.81
C GLY A 71 -10.97 11.48 -9.07
N SER A 72 -11.63 12.44 -9.73
CA SER A 72 -11.04 13.76 -10.03
C SER A 72 -10.66 14.55 -8.77
N ALA A 73 -11.44 14.42 -7.69
CA ALA A 73 -11.10 15.04 -6.41
C ALA A 73 -9.83 14.43 -5.80
N ILE A 74 -9.70 13.10 -5.82
CA ILE A 74 -8.49 12.41 -5.33
C ILE A 74 -7.26 12.81 -6.15
N GLU A 75 -7.37 12.84 -7.48
CA GLU A 75 -6.27 13.24 -8.37
C GLU A 75 -5.78 14.66 -8.06
N SER A 76 -6.71 15.60 -7.84
CA SER A 76 -6.38 16.99 -7.49
C SER A 76 -5.63 17.08 -6.15
N VAL A 77 -6.03 16.28 -5.16
CA VAL A 77 -5.35 16.20 -3.85
C VAL A 77 -3.96 15.58 -4.00
N LEU A 78 -3.84 14.47 -4.75
CA LEU A 78 -2.56 13.79 -4.99
C LEU A 78 -1.55 14.71 -5.69
N ALA A 79 -1.98 15.43 -6.72
CA ALA A 79 -1.11 16.38 -7.43
C ALA A 79 -0.52 17.44 -6.47
N ARG A 80 -1.31 17.93 -5.51
CA ARG A 80 -0.84 18.89 -4.50
C ARG A 80 0.13 18.28 -3.52
N LEU A 81 -0.09 17.03 -3.09
CA LEU A 81 0.82 16.32 -2.18
C LEU A 81 2.16 16.01 -2.85
N THR A 82 2.16 15.54 -4.10
CA THR A 82 3.40 15.26 -4.84
C THR A 82 4.24 16.52 -5.02
N ASN A 83 3.60 17.66 -5.31
CA ASN A 83 4.29 18.95 -5.44
C ASN A 83 4.86 19.49 -4.11
N GLN A 84 4.44 18.96 -2.95
CA GLN A 84 4.98 19.35 -1.64
C GLN A 84 6.09 18.43 -1.13
N ILE A 85 6.32 17.29 -1.78
CA ILE A 85 7.31 16.28 -1.36
C ILE A 85 8.58 16.33 -2.24
N GLN A 86 8.59 17.16 -3.28
CA GLN A 86 9.82 17.63 -3.94
C GLN A 86 10.44 18.79 -3.16
#